data_AF-A0A1I3F040-F1
#
_entry.id   AF-A0A1I3F040-F1
#
_cell.length_a   1.000
_cell.length_b   1.000
_cell.length_c   1.000
_cell.angle_alpha   90.00
_cell.angle_beta   90.00
_cell.angle_gamma   90.00
#
_symmetry.space_group_name_H-M   'P 1'
#
loop_
_entity.id
_entity.type
_entity.pdbx_description
1 polymer ?
#
loop_
_entity_poly.entity_id
_entity_poly.type
_entity_poly.pdbx_seq_one_letter_code
_entity_poly.pdbx_strand_id
1 'polypeptide(L)'
;MKKFVKALSLALATLMAVSVFTIDSFAMSAQGEAHRRELTSDEVKTIYTVFNAKEYAAMYPDVQKELGDDELTLFTHFVTFGIWEQRQPTVAFNVDVYASRNSDLQAVYGDDIVGYYLHYANTKKTEGWRPIPTKRDALWNNCTIYSVYDFVKGQTGPKAGAVPVQTLNYHPGIDD
;
A
#
# COMPACT_ATOMS: atom_id res chain seq x y z
N MET A 1 10.97 -21.66 -30.02
CA MET A 1 10.94 -20.48 -29.14
C MET A 1 10.04 -19.42 -29.77
N LYS A 2 8.89 -19.12 -29.14
CA LYS A 2 7.96 -17.97 -29.35
C LYS A 2 6.54 -18.38 -28.91
N LYS A 3 6.28 -18.40 -27.61
CA LYS A 3 4.92 -18.45 -27.01
C LYS A 3 4.84 -17.64 -25.71
N PHE A 4 5.54 -16.50 -25.63
CA PHE A 4 5.65 -15.71 -24.39
C PHE A 4 5.01 -14.32 -24.45
N VAL A 5 4.09 -14.06 -25.38
CA VAL A 5 3.37 -12.78 -25.42
C VAL A 5 1.90 -13.06 -25.74
N LYS A 6 1.10 -13.41 -24.73
CA LYS A 6 -0.38 -13.38 -24.81
C LYS A 6 -1.15 -13.53 -23.49
N ALA A 7 -0.55 -13.21 -22.34
CA ALA A 7 -1.24 -13.28 -21.05
C ALA A 7 -1.21 -11.95 -20.26
N LEU A 8 -1.06 -10.81 -20.94
CA LEU A 8 -1.08 -9.48 -20.29
C LEU A 8 -2.09 -8.51 -20.93
N SER A 9 -3.02 -9.00 -21.77
CA SER A 9 -3.96 -8.11 -22.49
C SER A 9 -5.41 -8.60 -22.50
N LEU A 10 -5.87 -9.34 -21.49
CA LEU A 10 -7.27 -9.81 -21.45
C LEU A 10 -7.92 -9.77 -20.06
N ALA A 11 -7.54 -8.82 -19.20
CA ALA A 11 -8.31 -8.46 -18.01
C ALA A 11 -8.81 -7.01 -18.06
N LEU A 12 -8.83 -6.41 -19.25
CA LEU A 12 -9.43 -5.10 -19.49
C LEU A 12 -10.82 -5.34 -20.10
N ALA A 13 -11.85 -4.89 -19.39
CA ALA A 13 -13.27 -4.88 -19.78
C ALA A 13 -14.01 -6.22 -19.76
N THR A 14 -14.48 -6.64 -18.58
CA THR A 14 -15.88 -7.05 -18.33
C THR A 14 -16.07 -7.42 -16.85
N LEU A 15 -16.53 -6.48 -16.02
CA LEU A 15 -17.44 -6.82 -14.94
C LEU A 15 -18.67 -5.94 -15.09
N MET A 16 -19.60 -6.48 -15.90
CA MET A 16 -20.99 -6.09 -15.98
C MET A 16 -21.65 -6.23 -14.61
N ALA A 17 -22.63 -5.37 -14.35
CA ALA A 17 -23.58 -5.48 -13.25
C ALA A 17 -24.04 -6.92 -13.02
N VAL A 18 -23.75 -7.47 -11.83
CA VAL A 18 -24.43 -8.65 -11.28
C VAL A 18 -24.83 -8.33 -9.85
N SER A 19 -26.15 -8.37 -9.69
CA SER A 19 -26.97 -8.50 -8.48
C SER A 19 -26.30 -8.50 -7.10
N VAL A 20 -26.87 -7.62 -6.26
CA VAL A 20 -26.99 -7.69 -4.81
C VAL A 20 -26.71 -9.09 -4.22
N PHE A 21 -25.79 -9.11 -3.25
CA PHE A 21 -25.36 -10.18 -2.32
C PHE A 21 -24.01 -10.87 -2.63
N THR A 22 -23.06 -10.52 -1.74
CA THR A 22 -21.77 -11.14 -1.36
C THR A 22 -20.63 -11.13 -2.39
N ILE A 23 -19.82 -10.07 -2.41
CA ILE A 23 -18.36 -10.18 -2.21
C ILE A 23 -17.78 -8.83 -1.70
N ASP A 24 -17.56 -8.71 -0.39
CA ASP A 24 -16.88 -7.52 0.19
C ASP A 24 -15.37 -7.48 -0.12
N SER A 25 -14.78 -8.55 -0.68
CA SER A 25 -13.34 -8.65 -0.98
C SER A 25 -12.90 -7.96 -2.27
N PHE A 26 -13.83 -7.41 -3.05
CA PHE A 26 -13.53 -6.62 -4.25
C PHE A 26 -14.09 -5.19 -4.19
N ALA A 27 -14.75 -4.83 -3.09
CA ALA A 27 -15.32 -3.51 -2.88
C ALA A 27 -14.29 -2.59 -2.22
N MET A 28 -13.64 -1.75 -3.03
CA MET A 28 -12.71 -0.74 -2.53
C MET A 28 -13.44 0.42 -1.85
N SER A 29 -12.80 1.04 -0.85
CA SER A 29 -13.35 2.24 -0.20
C SER A 29 -13.50 3.39 -1.20
N ALA A 30 -14.47 4.29 -0.96
CA ALA A 30 -14.66 5.48 -1.78
C ALA A 30 -13.40 6.36 -1.85
N GLN A 31 -12.59 6.37 -0.79
CA GLN A 31 -11.32 7.06 -0.76
C GLN A 31 -10.30 6.40 -1.69
N GLY A 32 -10.20 5.06 -1.70
CA GLY A 32 -9.33 4.35 -2.63
C GLY A 32 -9.75 4.55 -4.09
N GLU A 33 -11.06 4.54 -4.36
CA GLU A 33 -11.62 4.79 -5.69
C GLU A 33 -11.26 6.18 -6.22
N ALA A 34 -11.26 7.21 -5.35
CA ALA A 34 -10.90 8.58 -5.72
C ALA A 34 -9.42 8.75 -6.12
N HIS A 35 -8.52 7.89 -5.61
CA HIS A 35 -7.08 7.99 -5.86
C HIS A 35 -6.58 6.98 -6.91
N ARG A 36 -7.43 6.01 -7.30
CA ARG A 36 -7.05 4.95 -8.24
C ARG A 36 -6.65 5.52 -9.60
N ARG A 37 -5.55 5.00 -10.13
CA ARG A 37 -5.15 5.16 -11.53
C ARG A 37 -4.63 3.85 -12.11
N GLU A 38 -4.51 3.81 -13.43
CA GLU A 38 -3.80 2.73 -14.09
C GLU A 38 -2.30 2.79 -13.74
N LEU A 39 -1.72 1.64 -13.40
CA LEU A 39 -0.29 1.48 -13.20
C LEU A 39 0.37 1.11 -14.53
N THR A 40 1.52 1.69 -14.81
CA THR A 40 2.34 1.27 -15.95
C THR A 40 2.98 -0.09 -15.69
N SER A 41 3.38 -0.80 -16.75
CA SER A 41 4.04 -2.10 -16.61
C SER A 41 5.34 -2.03 -15.81
N ASP A 42 6.09 -0.91 -15.92
CA ASP A 42 7.33 -0.71 -15.17
C ASP A 42 7.07 -0.47 -13.68
N GLU A 43 5.98 0.22 -13.34
CA GLU A 43 5.56 0.41 -11.95
C GLU A 43 5.15 -0.91 -11.31
N VAL A 44 4.30 -1.69 -11.99
CA VAL A 44 3.89 -3.03 -11.53
C VAL A 44 5.12 -3.90 -11.31
N LYS A 45 6.04 -3.94 -12.28
CA LYS A 45 7.27 -4.72 -12.16
C LYS A 45 8.14 -4.27 -10.99
N THR A 46 8.28 -2.97 -10.77
CA THR A 46 9.04 -2.42 -9.66
C THR A 46 8.42 -2.79 -8.31
N ILE A 47 7.10 -2.66 -8.18
CA ILE A 47 6.36 -3.00 -6.95
C ILE A 47 6.44 -4.49 -6.63
N TYR A 48 6.43 -5.36 -7.66
CA TYR A 48 6.58 -6.80 -7.48
C TYR A 48 7.88 -7.17 -6.74
N THR A 49 8.95 -6.39 -6.88
CA THR A 49 10.24 -6.66 -6.19
C THR A 49 10.19 -6.58 -4.67
N VAL A 50 9.16 -5.94 -4.11
CA VAL A 50 8.97 -5.82 -2.65
C VAL A 50 7.79 -6.64 -2.13
N PHE A 51 7.07 -7.32 -3.01
CA PHE A 51 5.89 -8.11 -2.67
C PHE A 51 6.29 -9.50 -2.13
N ASN A 52 5.62 -9.94 -1.08
CA ASN A 52 5.75 -11.28 -0.53
C ASN A 52 4.35 -11.89 -0.35
N ALA A 53 3.99 -12.84 -1.22
CA ALA A 53 2.66 -13.45 -1.22
C ALA A 53 2.29 -14.12 0.11
N LYS A 54 3.24 -14.85 0.73
CA LYS A 54 2.99 -15.55 2.00
C LYS A 54 2.69 -14.56 3.12
N GLU A 55 3.46 -13.48 3.19
CA GLU A 55 3.24 -12.42 4.18
C GLU A 55 1.96 -11.65 3.90
N TYR A 56 1.68 -11.37 2.63
CA TYR A 56 0.46 -10.68 2.21
C TYR A 56 -0.79 -11.48 2.60
N ALA A 57 -0.84 -12.77 2.28
CA ALA A 57 -1.94 -13.67 2.67
C ALA A 57 -2.10 -13.72 4.20
N ALA A 58 -1.00 -13.77 4.94
CA ALA A 58 -1.04 -13.78 6.40
C ALA A 58 -1.52 -12.46 7.02
N MET A 59 -1.21 -11.32 6.40
CA MET A 59 -1.69 -10.00 6.85
C MET A 59 -3.16 -9.76 6.48
N TYR A 60 -3.65 -10.38 5.41
CA TYR A 60 -4.99 -10.17 4.85
C TYR A 60 -5.77 -11.49 4.71
N PRO A 61 -6.25 -12.07 5.81
CA PRO A 61 -7.01 -13.33 5.80
C PRO A 61 -8.30 -13.25 4.97
N ASP A 62 -8.88 -12.06 4.82
CA ASP A 62 -10.01 -11.79 3.94
C ASP A 62 -9.68 -12.07 2.48
N VAL A 63 -8.49 -11.64 2.02
CA VAL A 63 -8.03 -11.86 0.65
C VAL A 63 -7.60 -13.32 0.46
N GLN A 64 -6.86 -13.88 1.42
CA GLN A 64 -6.44 -15.28 1.39
C GLN A 64 -7.64 -16.23 1.29
N LYS A 65 -8.70 -15.96 2.06
CA LYS A 65 -9.90 -16.80 2.07
C LYS A 65 -10.58 -16.87 0.69
N GLU A 66 -10.59 -15.76 -0.05
CA GLU A 66 -11.31 -15.65 -1.32
C GLU A 66 -10.42 -16.03 -2.53
N LEU A 67 -9.12 -15.73 -2.48
CA LEU A 67 -8.20 -15.90 -3.60
C LEU A 67 -7.19 -17.05 -3.44
N GLY A 68 -7.06 -17.60 -2.23
CA GLY A 68 -6.06 -18.62 -1.91
C GLY A 68 -4.66 -18.06 -1.75
N ASP A 69 -3.66 -18.91 -2.01
CA ASP A 69 -2.23 -18.63 -1.76
C ASP A 69 -1.40 -18.44 -3.04
N ASP A 70 -2.03 -18.38 -4.22
CA ASP A 70 -1.32 -18.21 -5.48
C ASP A 70 -0.66 -16.82 -5.55
N GLU A 71 0.66 -16.80 -5.78
CA GLU A 71 1.46 -15.58 -5.71
C GLU A 71 1.02 -14.52 -6.73
N LEU A 72 0.77 -14.92 -7.98
CA LEU A 72 0.37 -13.98 -9.03
C LEU A 72 -1.05 -13.46 -8.80
N THR A 73 -1.94 -14.30 -8.29
CA THR A 73 -3.31 -13.92 -7.94
C THR A 73 -3.32 -12.90 -6.80
N LEU A 74 -2.58 -13.15 -5.73
CA LEU A 74 -2.45 -12.22 -4.60
C LEU A 74 -1.75 -10.92 -5.00
N PHE A 75 -0.73 -11.00 -5.83
CA PHE A 75 -0.06 -9.81 -6.36
C PHE A 75 -0.99 -8.99 -7.27
N THR A 76 -1.79 -9.66 -8.11
CA THR A 76 -2.80 -8.99 -8.95
C THR A 76 -3.78 -8.24 -8.08
N HIS A 77 -4.33 -8.88 -7.04
CA HIS A 77 -5.19 -8.20 -6.07
C HIS A 77 -4.51 -6.99 -5.43
N PHE A 78 -3.24 -7.13 -5.04
CA PHE A 78 -2.50 -6.04 -4.43
C PHE A 78 -2.39 -4.82 -5.34
N VAL A 79 -2.06 -4.98 -6.62
CA VAL A 79 -1.92 -3.85 -7.55
C VAL A 79 -3.26 -3.30 -8.05
N THR A 80 -4.33 -4.10 -8.06
CA THR A 80 -5.67 -3.64 -8.49
C THR A 80 -6.49 -3.00 -7.37
N PHE A 81 -6.36 -3.49 -6.14
CA PHE A 81 -7.13 -3.04 -4.97
C PHE A 81 -6.23 -2.64 -3.81
N GLY A 82 -5.30 -3.51 -3.43
CA GLY A 82 -4.54 -3.37 -2.19
C GLY A 82 -3.77 -2.06 -2.04
N ILE A 83 -3.12 -1.56 -3.10
CA ILE A 83 -2.42 -0.27 -3.09
C ILE A 83 -3.37 0.85 -2.66
N TRP A 84 -4.55 0.91 -3.28
CA TRP A 84 -5.52 1.98 -3.08
C TRP A 84 -6.23 1.89 -1.73
N GLU A 85 -6.30 0.70 -1.18
CA GLU A 85 -6.75 0.42 0.19
C GLU A 85 -5.65 0.65 1.24
N GLN A 86 -4.47 1.14 0.86
CA GLN A 86 -3.32 1.32 1.76
C GLN A 86 -2.90 -0.01 2.43
N ARG A 87 -3.02 -1.14 1.71
CA ARG A 87 -2.51 -2.46 2.14
C ARG A 87 -1.00 -2.57 1.93
N GLN A 88 -0.37 -3.54 2.58
CA GLN A 88 1.09 -3.65 2.65
C GLN A 88 1.59 -4.88 1.89
N PRO A 89 2.60 -4.75 1.02
CA PRO A 89 3.12 -5.87 0.23
C PRO A 89 3.93 -6.89 1.05
N THR A 90 4.39 -6.51 2.24
CA THR A 90 5.25 -7.29 3.14
C THR A 90 5.13 -6.74 4.56
N VAL A 91 5.43 -7.55 5.58
CA VAL A 91 5.45 -7.11 6.99
C VAL A 91 6.53 -6.06 7.27
N ALA A 92 7.55 -5.98 6.41
CA ALA A 92 8.66 -5.05 6.54
C ALA A 92 8.34 -3.63 6.05
N PHE A 93 7.13 -3.37 5.56
CA PHE A 93 6.73 -2.09 5.00
C PHE A 93 5.31 -1.70 5.39
N ASN A 94 5.12 -0.42 5.68
CA ASN A 94 3.84 0.23 5.85
C ASN A 94 3.87 1.59 5.17
N VAL A 95 3.02 1.78 4.16
CA VAL A 95 3.04 2.97 3.31
C VAL A 95 2.73 4.26 4.09
N ASP A 96 1.77 4.22 5.02
CA ASP A 96 1.40 5.37 5.86
C ASP A 96 2.56 5.79 6.77
N VAL A 97 3.23 4.80 7.39
CA VAL A 97 4.42 5.03 8.20
C VAL A 97 5.55 5.61 7.35
N TYR A 98 5.77 5.03 6.17
CA TYR A 98 6.82 5.49 5.27
C TYR A 98 6.59 6.92 4.81
N ALA A 99 5.36 7.26 4.41
CA ALA A 99 5.00 8.62 4.04
C ALA A 99 5.13 9.58 5.23
N SER A 100 4.55 9.24 6.38
CA SER A 100 4.54 10.11 7.57
C SER A 100 5.93 10.41 8.12
N ARG A 101 6.89 9.48 7.98
CA ARG A 101 8.24 9.61 8.56
C ARG A 101 9.31 10.06 7.56
N ASN A 102 8.94 10.37 6.32
CA ASN A 102 9.85 10.89 5.30
C ASN A 102 9.26 12.18 4.72
N SER A 103 9.50 13.30 5.41
CA SER A 103 8.97 14.63 5.05
C SER A 103 9.47 15.14 3.69
N ASP A 104 10.67 14.72 3.28
CA ASP A 104 11.21 14.96 1.94
C ASP A 104 10.34 14.34 0.85
N LEU A 105 9.78 13.16 1.11
CA LEU A 105 8.90 12.47 0.16
C LEU A 105 7.47 13.04 0.17
N GLN A 106 7.00 13.56 1.29
CA GLN A 106 5.68 14.22 1.39
C GLN A 106 5.58 15.40 0.41
N ALA A 107 6.60 16.25 0.37
CA ALA A 107 6.61 17.39 -0.55
C ALA A 107 6.64 16.95 -2.03
N VAL A 108 7.24 15.79 -2.33
CA VAL A 108 7.38 15.27 -3.70
C VAL A 108 6.12 14.56 -4.18
N TYR A 109 5.59 13.65 -3.37
CA TYR A 109 4.50 12.75 -3.75
C TYR A 109 3.14 13.21 -3.25
N GLY A 110 3.06 13.88 -2.10
CA GLY A 110 1.78 14.22 -1.49
C GLY A 110 0.95 12.95 -1.25
N ASP A 111 -0.24 12.90 -1.86
CA ASP A 111 -1.20 11.81 -1.84
C ASP A 111 -0.96 10.73 -2.93
N ASP A 112 0.10 10.86 -3.75
CA ASP A 112 0.49 9.84 -4.73
C ASP A 112 1.09 8.61 -4.03
N ILE A 113 0.21 7.73 -3.59
CA ILE A 113 0.54 6.50 -2.88
C ILE A 113 1.48 5.58 -3.65
N VAL A 114 1.36 5.54 -4.99
CA VAL A 114 2.21 4.71 -5.85
C VAL A 114 3.66 5.20 -5.77
N GLY A 115 3.87 6.51 -5.71
CA GLY A 115 5.19 7.13 -5.54
C GLY A 115 5.96 6.59 -4.32
N TYR A 116 5.29 6.36 -3.19
CA TYR A 116 5.92 5.82 -1.99
C TYR A 116 6.31 4.34 -2.13
N TYR A 117 5.48 3.51 -2.76
CA TYR A 117 5.82 2.11 -3.03
C TYR A 117 7.01 2.01 -3.99
N LEU A 118 7.01 2.80 -5.07
CA LEU A 118 8.09 2.82 -6.04
C LEU A 118 9.40 3.32 -5.43
N HIS A 119 9.33 4.38 -4.62
CA HIS A 119 10.50 4.89 -3.91
C HIS A 119 11.08 3.80 -3.02
N TYR A 120 10.26 3.20 -2.15
CA TYR A 120 10.72 2.12 -1.28
C TYR A 120 11.33 0.95 -2.05
N ALA A 121 10.69 0.51 -3.14
CA ALA A 121 11.18 -0.58 -3.99
C ALA A 121 12.54 -0.28 -4.63
N ASN A 122 12.75 0.96 -5.10
CA ASN A 122 13.99 1.37 -5.73
C ASN A 122 15.11 1.70 -4.73
N THR A 123 14.78 2.09 -3.50
CA THR A 123 15.77 2.48 -2.49
C THR A 123 16.10 1.38 -1.48
N LYS A 124 15.53 0.17 -1.61
CA LYS A 124 15.89 -0.94 -0.71
C LYS A 124 17.41 -1.15 -0.76
N LYS A 125 18.07 -0.87 0.38
CA LYS A 125 19.52 -1.02 0.69
C LYS A 125 20.44 0.18 0.40
N THR A 126 19.96 1.32 -0.11
CA THR A 126 20.85 2.44 -0.48
C THR A 126 20.89 3.59 0.54
N GLU A 127 19.85 3.75 1.37
CA GLU A 127 19.73 4.90 2.28
C GLU A 127 19.56 4.44 3.73
N GLY A 128 20.67 4.12 4.39
CA GLY A 128 20.68 3.58 5.77
C GLY A 128 20.16 4.52 6.85
N TRP A 129 19.91 5.79 6.53
CA TRP A 129 19.32 6.77 7.47
C TRP A 129 17.79 6.81 7.44
N ARG A 130 17.14 6.16 6.45
CA ARG A 130 15.66 6.19 6.41
C ARG A 130 15.06 5.40 7.56
N PRO A 131 13.96 5.88 8.17
CA PRO A 131 13.33 5.19 9.27
C PRO A 131 12.75 3.83 8.86
N ILE A 132 12.67 2.89 9.82
CA ILE A 132 12.09 1.58 9.58
C ILE A 132 10.58 1.75 9.32
N PRO A 133 10.05 1.36 8.16
CA PRO A 133 8.67 1.65 7.78
C PRO A 133 7.70 0.62 8.36
N THR A 134 7.67 0.45 9.68
CA THR A 134 6.72 -0.47 10.34
C THR A 134 5.92 0.25 11.40
N LYS A 135 4.65 -0.13 11.60
CA LYS A 135 3.82 0.42 12.68
C LYS A 135 4.46 0.21 14.05
N ARG A 136 5.11 -0.94 14.24
CA ARG A 136 5.89 -1.22 15.45
C ARG A 136 6.96 -0.16 15.65
N ASP A 137 7.87 0.03 14.70
CA ASP A 137 8.94 1.03 14.88
C ASP A 137 8.38 2.45 15.11
N ALA A 138 7.34 2.85 14.37
CA ALA A 138 6.65 4.12 14.59
C ALA A 138 6.12 4.27 16.02
N LEU A 139 5.53 3.22 16.58
CA LEU A 139 4.98 3.20 17.93
C LEU A 139 6.08 3.33 18.99
N TRP A 140 7.19 2.59 18.84
CA TRP A 140 8.34 2.64 19.76
C TRP A 140 9.08 3.97 19.72
N ASN A 141 9.00 4.70 18.60
CA ASN A 141 9.60 6.02 18.43
C ASN A 141 8.57 7.16 18.57
N ASN A 142 7.41 6.91 19.20
CA ASN A 142 6.43 7.95 19.52
C ASN A 142 5.98 8.79 18.31
N CYS A 143 5.91 8.16 17.13
CA CYS A 143 5.55 8.82 15.88
C CYS A 143 4.02 8.88 15.70
N THR A 144 3.52 10.04 15.27
CA THR A 144 2.15 10.19 14.79
C THR A 144 2.11 9.85 13.31
N ILE A 145 1.20 8.96 12.91
CA ILE A 145 1.09 8.46 11.54
C ILE A 145 -0.24 8.91 10.96
N TYR A 146 -0.19 9.44 9.74
CA TYR A 146 -1.35 9.85 8.96
C TYR A 146 -1.51 8.92 7.74
N SER A 147 -2.72 8.89 7.20
CA SER A 147 -2.96 8.25 5.90
C SER A 147 -2.15 8.96 4.83
N VAL A 148 -1.66 8.22 3.82
CA VAL A 148 -1.01 8.85 2.66
C VAL A 148 -1.91 9.92 2.02
N TYR A 149 -3.22 9.67 1.99
CA TYR A 149 -4.22 10.56 1.42
C TYR A 149 -4.51 11.82 2.26
N ASP A 150 -3.81 12.00 3.38
CA ASP A 150 -3.82 13.23 4.14
C ASP A 150 -2.69 14.19 3.73
N PHE A 151 -1.72 13.76 2.92
CA PHE A 151 -0.65 14.63 2.44
C PHE A 151 -1.04 15.40 1.17
N VAL A 152 -0.40 16.54 0.97
CA VAL A 152 -0.62 17.40 -0.20
C VAL A 152 0.72 17.69 -0.85
N LYS A 153 0.80 17.50 -2.16
CA LYS A 153 2.03 17.73 -2.92
C LYS A 153 2.53 19.17 -2.73
N GLY A 154 3.83 19.31 -2.48
CA GLY A 154 4.48 20.60 -2.19
C GLY A 154 4.37 21.04 -0.72
N GLN A 155 3.69 20.28 0.15
CA GLN A 155 3.63 20.56 1.58
C GLN A 155 4.48 19.57 2.38
N THR A 156 4.96 20.04 3.53
CA THR A 156 5.54 19.19 4.56
C THR A 156 4.51 19.01 5.66
N GLY A 157 4.12 17.76 5.93
CA GLY A 157 3.07 17.42 6.89
C GLY A 157 1.69 17.21 6.25
N PRO A 158 0.74 16.70 7.04
CA PRO A 158 -0.61 16.43 6.57
C PRO A 158 -1.42 17.73 6.40
N LYS A 159 -2.48 17.67 5.61
CA LYS A 159 -3.46 18.74 5.43
C LYS A 159 -4.08 19.12 6.78
N ALA A 160 -4.44 20.41 6.91
CA ALA A 160 -5.08 20.91 8.11
C ALA A 160 -6.36 20.11 8.45
N GLY A 161 -6.47 19.66 9.70
CA GLY A 161 -7.61 18.86 10.17
C GLY A 161 -7.53 17.36 9.88
N ALA A 162 -6.42 16.86 9.31
CA ALA A 162 -6.20 15.43 9.18
C ALA A 162 -6.21 14.71 10.54
N VAL A 163 -6.84 13.54 10.59
CA VAL A 163 -6.91 12.71 11.79
C VAL A 163 -5.86 11.60 11.67
N PRO A 164 -4.95 11.44 12.64
CA PRO A 164 -3.95 10.38 12.59
C PRO A 164 -4.57 8.99 12.57
N VAL A 165 -4.00 8.10 11.75
CA VAL A 165 -4.31 6.65 11.76
C VAL A 165 -3.59 5.91 12.89
N GLN A 166 -2.55 6.53 13.47
CA GLN A 166 -1.89 6.10 14.69
C GLN A 166 -1.41 7.33 15.47
N THR A 167 -1.81 7.44 16.73
CA THR A 167 -1.37 8.52 17.62
C THR A 167 -0.24 8.08 18.55
N LEU A 168 0.45 9.07 19.11
CA LEU A 168 1.25 8.92 20.31
C LEU A 168 0.38 8.27 21.43
N ASN A 169 0.95 7.35 22.20
CA ASN A 169 0.35 6.65 23.36
C ASN A 169 -0.43 5.34 23.11
N TYR A 170 0.24 4.31 22.58
CA TYR A 170 -0.11 2.94 22.95
C TYR A 170 1.16 2.09 23.08
N HIS A 171 1.91 2.26 24.17
CA HIS A 171 3.01 1.35 24.48
C HIS A 171 2.50 0.26 25.43
N PRO A 172 2.32 -1.01 25.00
CA PRO A 172 1.90 -2.11 25.88
C PRO A 172 3.05 -2.58 26.80
N GLY A 173 3.70 -1.66 27.53
CA GLY A 173 4.85 -2.00 28.37
C GLY A 173 5.56 -0.84 29.06
N ILE A 174 4.90 0.32 29.20
CA ILE A 174 5.28 1.32 30.20
C ILE A 174 4.00 1.57 30.99
N ASP A 175 3.94 1.03 32.21
CA ASP A 175 2.94 1.43 33.18
C ASP A 175 3.22 2.90 33.55
N ASP A 176 2.18 3.74 33.53
CA ASP A 176 2.21 5.13 34.00
C ASP A 176 2.63 5.24 35.48
#